data_AF-A0A965LMP6-F1
#
_entry.id   AF-A0A965LMP6-F1
#
_cell.length_a   1.000
_cell.length_b   1.000
_cell.length_c   1.000
_cell.angle_alpha   90.00
_cell.angle_beta   90.00
_cell.angle_gamma   90.00
#
_symmetry.space_group_name_H-M   'P 1'
#
loop_
_entity.id
_entity.type
_entity.pdbx_description
1 polymer ?
#
loop_
_entity_poly.entity_id
_entity_poly.type
_entity_poly.pdbx_seq_one_letter_code
_entity_poly.pdbx_strand_id
1 'polypeptide(L)'
;GPADLAKRNLLRSSQLGLPTGQDVARALGVRVLRDDEILIGKATGVATEATAITKLAPSLAGKTPLWAYILAESTASAYRVVDGAIVGQQRAPFRLGPVGSQIVAETFVGLLASDPNSIINTQQSRAQASTLRQLFDQISQNISANTQSESPRQVQPRRDGLAQRDRLTPRRNEQEPRRENQQSRDQRRRN
;
A
#
# COMPACT_ATOMS: atom_id res chain seq x y z
N GLY A 1 -21.83 12.82 1.66
CA GLY A 1 -21.89 11.42 2.15
C GLY A 1 -21.24 11.32 3.51
N PRO A 2 -21.49 10.26 4.30
CA PRO A 2 -20.91 10.11 5.64
C PRO A 2 -19.36 10.11 5.61
N ALA A 3 -18.72 10.62 6.67
CA ALA A 3 -17.25 10.75 6.74
C ALA A 3 -16.52 9.40 6.94
N ASP A 4 -17.24 8.35 7.31
CA ASP A 4 -16.71 7.01 7.59
C ASP A 4 -16.73 6.12 6.34
N LEU A 5 -15.55 5.66 5.90
CA LEU A 5 -15.38 4.75 4.77
C LEU A 5 -16.07 3.39 4.97
N ALA A 6 -16.02 2.82 6.18
CA ALA A 6 -16.65 1.54 6.47
C ALA A 6 -18.16 1.65 6.27
N LYS A 7 -18.77 2.71 6.82
CA LYS A 7 -20.19 3.00 6.62
C LYS A 7 -20.55 3.18 5.13
N ARG A 8 -19.71 3.88 4.36
CA ARG A 8 -19.95 4.07 2.92
C ARG A 8 -19.90 2.75 2.15
N ASN A 9 -18.94 1.89 2.43
CA ASN A 9 -18.80 0.60 1.78
C ASN A 9 -20.01 -0.29 2.06
N LEU A 10 -20.49 -0.33 3.32
CA LEU A 10 -21.68 -1.09 3.72
C LEU A 10 -22.96 -0.56 3.08
N LEU A 11 -23.16 0.76 3.06
CA LEU A 11 -24.33 1.36 2.42
C LEU A 11 -24.32 1.11 0.92
N ARG A 12 -23.15 1.23 0.28
CA ARG A 12 -23.01 0.98 -1.16
C ARG A 12 -23.30 -0.49 -1.50
N SER A 13 -22.78 -1.45 -0.72
CA SER A 13 -23.06 -2.87 -0.97
C SER A 13 -24.55 -3.18 -0.84
N SER A 14 -25.24 -2.54 0.12
CA SER A 14 -26.69 -2.67 0.27
C SER A 14 -27.45 -2.04 -0.90
N GLN A 15 -27.07 -0.84 -1.34
CA GLN A 15 -27.72 -0.14 -2.46
C GLN A 15 -27.56 -0.89 -3.79
N LEU A 16 -26.43 -1.56 -3.99
CA LEU A 16 -26.17 -2.39 -5.16
C LEU A 16 -26.82 -3.77 -5.08
N GLY A 17 -27.47 -4.11 -3.96
CA GLY A 17 -28.10 -5.42 -3.76
C GLY A 17 -27.09 -6.57 -3.79
N LEU A 18 -25.85 -6.34 -3.33
CA LEU A 18 -24.85 -7.39 -3.34
C LEU A 18 -25.26 -8.55 -2.42
N PRO A 19 -24.98 -9.81 -2.81
CA PRO A 19 -25.21 -10.97 -1.95
C PRO A 19 -24.39 -10.88 -0.66
N THR A 20 -24.79 -11.64 0.35
CA THR A 20 -24.01 -11.73 1.60
C THR A 20 -22.70 -12.47 1.35
N GLY A 21 -21.69 -12.24 2.18
CA GLY A 21 -20.42 -12.96 2.03
C GLY A 21 -20.54 -14.47 2.24
N GLN A 22 -21.45 -14.89 3.13
CA GLN A 22 -21.73 -16.32 3.37
C GLN A 22 -22.43 -16.96 2.17
N ASP A 23 -23.31 -16.24 1.48
CA ASP A 23 -23.95 -16.73 0.24
C ASP A 23 -22.93 -16.85 -0.90
N VAL A 24 -22.04 -15.87 -1.05
CA VAL A 24 -20.96 -15.93 -2.05
C VAL A 24 -20.02 -17.09 -1.75
N ALA A 25 -19.60 -17.28 -0.49
CA ALA A 25 -18.76 -18.41 -0.10
C ALA A 25 -19.42 -19.76 -0.45
N ARG A 26 -20.74 -19.88 -0.21
CA ARG A 26 -21.50 -21.08 -0.56
C ARG A 26 -21.60 -21.28 -2.07
N ALA A 27 -21.83 -20.22 -2.84
CA ALA A 27 -21.87 -20.27 -4.31
C ALA A 27 -20.52 -20.66 -4.93
N LEU A 28 -19.41 -20.22 -4.33
CA LEU A 28 -18.04 -20.55 -4.74
C LEU A 28 -17.58 -21.94 -4.24
N GLY A 29 -18.38 -22.64 -3.43
CA GLY A 29 -18.03 -23.96 -2.89
C GLY A 29 -16.86 -23.93 -1.89
N VAL A 30 -16.58 -22.77 -1.28
CA VAL A 30 -15.51 -22.61 -0.29
C VAL A 30 -16.05 -22.68 1.13
N ARG A 31 -15.17 -22.86 2.12
CA ARG A 31 -15.57 -22.91 3.53
C ARG A 31 -16.25 -21.60 3.93
N VAL A 32 -17.51 -21.69 4.35
CA VAL A 32 -18.28 -20.57 4.90
C VAL A 32 -17.80 -20.30 6.33
N LEU A 33 -17.48 -19.05 6.65
CA LEU A 33 -17.20 -18.63 8.02
C LEU A 33 -18.48 -18.70 8.85
N ARG A 34 -18.36 -19.27 10.05
CA ARG A 34 -19.42 -19.20 11.05
C ARG A 34 -19.50 -17.79 11.62
N ASP A 35 -20.65 -17.42 12.17
CA ASP A 35 -20.87 -16.07 12.71
C ASP A 35 -19.90 -15.71 13.85
N ASP A 36 -19.44 -16.69 14.62
CA ASP A 36 -18.42 -16.53 15.67
C ASP A 36 -16.99 -16.36 15.09
N GLU A 37 -16.77 -16.69 13.82
CA GLU A 37 -15.50 -16.45 13.13
C GLU A 37 -15.46 -15.08 12.43
N ILE A 38 -16.62 -14.43 12.29
CA ILE A 38 -16.73 -13.13 11.62
C ILE A 38 -16.50 -12.02 12.63
N LEU A 39 -15.23 -11.65 12.81
CA LEU A 39 -14.82 -10.61 13.75
C LEU A 39 -14.70 -9.25 13.07
N ILE A 40 -15.28 -8.22 13.70
CA ILE A 40 -15.24 -6.83 13.26
C ILE A 40 -14.45 -6.01 14.28
N GLY A 41 -13.50 -5.22 13.80
CA GLY A 41 -12.65 -4.37 14.65
C GLY A 41 -11.24 -4.25 14.11
N LYS A 42 -10.30 -3.81 14.95
CA LYS A 42 -8.90 -3.72 14.54
C LYS A 42 -8.27 -5.10 14.53
N ALA A 43 -7.55 -5.39 13.46
CA ALA A 43 -6.87 -6.66 13.31
C ALA A 43 -5.44 -6.59 13.92
N THR A 44 -5.36 -6.30 15.22
CA THR A 44 -4.09 -6.15 15.96
C THR A 44 -3.68 -7.41 16.72
N GLY A 45 -4.50 -8.47 16.66
CA GLY A 45 -4.32 -9.68 17.44
C GLY A 45 -4.74 -9.54 18.91
N VAL A 46 -5.17 -8.35 19.32
CA VAL A 46 -5.69 -8.09 20.66
C VAL A 46 -7.19 -8.43 20.68
N ALA A 47 -7.57 -9.44 21.47
CA ALA A 47 -8.94 -9.95 21.51
C ALA A 47 -10.00 -8.89 21.88
N THR A 48 -9.63 -7.86 22.67
CA THR A 48 -10.54 -6.77 23.05
C THR A 48 -10.81 -5.78 21.91
N GLU A 49 -10.04 -5.82 20.83
CA GLU A 49 -10.16 -4.90 19.70
C GLU A 49 -10.99 -5.47 18.53
N ALA A 50 -11.47 -6.71 18.65
CA ALA A 50 -12.31 -7.37 17.65
C ALA A 50 -13.52 -8.04 18.31
N THR A 51 -14.70 -7.86 17.73
CA THR A 51 -15.97 -8.38 18.26
C THR A 51 -16.71 -9.15 17.17
N ALA A 52 -17.27 -10.30 17.51
CA ALA A 52 -18.09 -11.08 16.58
C ALA A 52 -19.27 -10.25 16.04
N ILE A 53 -19.57 -10.36 14.75
CA ILE A 53 -20.54 -9.49 14.08
C ILE A 53 -21.94 -9.59 14.69
N THR A 54 -22.34 -10.78 15.15
CA THR A 54 -23.63 -11.03 15.78
C THR A 54 -23.77 -10.39 17.15
N LYS A 55 -22.66 -10.12 17.86
CA LYS A 55 -22.67 -9.33 19.10
C LYS A 55 -22.88 -7.84 18.83
N LEU A 56 -22.44 -7.35 17.67
CA LEU A 56 -22.66 -5.95 17.25
C LEU A 56 -24.06 -5.74 16.68
N ALA A 57 -24.51 -6.68 15.84
CA ALA A 57 -25.82 -6.66 15.21
C ALA A 57 -26.34 -8.08 15.02
N PRO A 58 -27.20 -8.59 15.92
CA PRO A 58 -27.76 -9.93 15.82
C PRO A 58 -28.49 -10.20 14.49
N SER A 59 -29.06 -9.16 13.88
CA SER A 59 -29.73 -9.23 12.57
C SER A 59 -28.82 -9.60 11.41
N LEU A 60 -27.49 -9.54 11.59
CA LEU A 60 -26.50 -9.93 10.57
C LEU A 60 -26.08 -11.40 10.66
N ALA A 61 -26.65 -12.17 11.60
CA ALA A 61 -26.43 -13.61 11.69
C ALA A 61 -26.76 -14.29 10.36
N GLY A 62 -25.82 -15.06 9.81
CA GLY A 62 -25.96 -15.71 8.50
C GLY A 62 -26.12 -14.77 7.30
N LYS A 63 -26.02 -13.45 7.49
CA LYS A 63 -26.30 -12.41 6.47
C LYS A 63 -25.25 -11.30 6.47
N THR A 64 -24.00 -11.66 6.74
CA THR A 64 -22.92 -10.68 6.82
C THR A 64 -22.70 -9.99 5.46
N PRO A 65 -22.68 -8.65 5.38
CA PRO A 65 -22.39 -7.93 4.14
C PRO A 65 -21.05 -8.36 3.54
N LEU A 66 -21.01 -8.58 2.22
CA LEU A 66 -19.85 -9.15 1.51
C LEU A 66 -18.51 -8.47 1.85
N TRP A 67 -18.48 -7.14 1.87
CA TRP A 67 -17.27 -6.38 2.21
C TRP A 67 -16.74 -6.72 3.62
N ALA A 68 -17.62 -6.74 4.62
CA ALA A 68 -17.24 -7.07 6.00
C ALA A 68 -16.78 -8.52 6.12
N TYR A 69 -17.44 -9.43 5.39
CA TYR A 69 -17.08 -10.84 5.34
C TYR A 69 -15.65 -11.03 4.78
N ILE A 70 -15.29 -10.38 3.67
CA ILE A 70 -13.95 -10.48 3.07
C ILE A 70 -12.86 -10.01 4.06
N LEU A 71 -13.12 -8.94 4.81
CA LEU A 71 -12.20 -8.49 5.86
C LEU A 71 -12.08 -9.51 6.99
N ALA A 72 -13.20 -10.13 7.39
CA ALA A 72 -13.19 -11.18 8.39
C ALA A 72 -12.43 -12.44 7.93
N GLU A 73 -12.49 -12.80 6.64
CA GLU A 73 -11.68 -13.91 6.12
C GLU A 73 -10.17 -13.66 6.29
N SER A 74 -9.73 -12.42 6.09
CA SER A 74 -8.34 -12.04 6.31
C SER A 74 -7.92 -12.25 7.78
N THR A 75 -8.76 -11.83 8.72
CA THR A 75 -8.54 -12.05 10.16
C THR A 75 -8.55 -13.54 10.51
N ALA A 76 -9.53 -14.31 10.05
CA ALA A 76 -9.65 -15.75 10.30
C ALA A 76 -8.50 -16.56 9.68
N SER A 77 -7.88 -16.05 8.62
CA SER A 77 -6.66 -16.61 8.04
C SER A 77 -5.42 -16.28 8.89
N ALA A 78 -5.30 -15.04 9.35
CA ALA A 78 -4.15 -14.55 10.11
C ALA A 78 -4.10 -15.05 11.57
N TYR A 79 -5.25 -15.34 12.18
CA TYR A 79 -5.37 -15.74 13.58
C TYR A 79 -6.20 -17.02 13.73
N ARG A 80 -6.09 -17.65 14.91
CA ARG A 80 -7.04 -18.67 15.34
C ARG A 80 -8.19 -17.95 16.05
N VAL A 81 -9.43 -18.30 15.69
CA VAL A 81 -10.64 -17.77 16.33
C VAL A 81 -11.36 -18.91 17.04
N VAL A 82 -11.69 -18.71 18.31
CA VAL A 82 -12.44 -19.66 19.14
C VAL A 82 -13.49 -18.86 19.92
N ASP A 83 -14.74 -19.32 19.89
CA ASP A 83 -15.87 -18.72 20.63
C ASP A 83 -16.03 -17.19 20.45
N GLY A 84 -15.77 -16.69 19.23
CA GLY A 84 -15.89 -15.26 18.95
C GLY A 84 -14.72 -14.40 19.40
N ALA A 85 -13.56 -14.99 19.72
CA ALA A 85 -12.36 -14.28 20.16
C ALA A 85 -11.10 -14.77 19.43
N ILE A 86 -10.17 -13.85 19.19
CA ILE A 86 -8.82 -14.17 18.71
C ILE A 86 -8.05 -14.87 19.84
N VAL A 87 -7.45 -16.02 19.54
CA VAL A 87 -6.63 -16.77 20.49
C VAL A 87 -5.23 -17.02 19.91
N GLY A 88 -4.22 -16.89 20.77
CA GLY A 88 -2.83 -17.07 20.41
C GLY A 88 -2.24 -15.93 19.59
N GLN A 89 -1.05 -16.16 19.05
CA GLN A 89 -0.33 -15.19 18.23
C GLN A 89 -0.77 -15.24 16.76
N GLN A 90 -0.46 -14.19 16.02
CA GLN A 90 -0.65 -14.17 14.58
C GLN A 90 0.11 -15.33 13.94
N ARG A 91 -0.60 -16.20 13.22
CA ARG A 91 -0.03 -17.37 12.55
C ARG A 91 0.38 -17.10 11.10
N ALA A 92 -0.15 -16.03 10.50
CA ALA A 92 0.12 -15.67 9.10
C ALA A 92 -0.15 -14.19 8.84
N PRO A 93 0.49 -13.57 7.83
CA PRO A 93 0.15 -12.21 7.41
C PRO A 93 -1.28 -12.10 6.89
N PHE A 94 -1.85 -10.90 6.99
CA PHE A 94 -3.15 -10.58 6.41
C PHE A 94 -3.10 -10.74 4.89
N ARG A 95 -4.10 -11.42 4.36
CA ARG A 95 -4.28 -11.66 2.93
C ARG A 95 -5.75 -11.85 2.64
N LEU A 96 -6.14 -11.72 1.38
CA LEU A 96 -7.49 -12.03 0.97
C LEU A 96 -7.80 -13.51 1.26
N GLY A 97 -9.01 -13.74 1.77
CA GLY A 97 -9.55 -15.08 1.95
C GLY A 97 -10.02 -15.71 0.64
N PRO A 98 -10.54 -16.93 0.69
CA PRO A 98 -11.05 -17.64 -0.49
C PRO A 98 -12.03 -16.81 -1.32
N VAL A 99 -13.03 -16.17 -0.69
CA VAL A 99 -14.00 -15.34 -1.42
C VAL A 99 -13.33 -14.10 -2.02
N GLY A 100 -12.63 -13.32 -1.20
CA GLY A 100 -12.00 -12.08 -1.67
C GLY A 100 -10.97 -12.31 -2.78
N SER A 101 -10.16 -13.36 -2.66
CA SER A 101 -9.13 -13.71 -3.64
C SER A 101 -9.71 -14.21 -4.95
N GLN A 102 -10.77 -15.02 -4.93
CA GLN A 102 -11.45 -15.46 -6.16
C GLN A 102 -12.08 -14.30 -6.91
N ILE A 103 -12.79 -13.40 -6.23
CA ILE A 103 -13.38 -12.21 -6.87
C ILE A 103 -12.30 -11.40 -7.62
N VAL A 104 -11.17 -11.14 -6.95
CA VAL A 104 -10.06 -10.39 -7.56
C VAL A 104 -9.44 -11.16 -8.71
N ALA A 105 -9.13 -12.45 -8.51
CA ALA A 105 -8.50 -13.28 -9.53
C ALA A 105 -9.37 -13.42 -10.79
N GLU A 106 -10.65 -13.72 -10.63
CA GLU A 106 -11.60 -13.85 -11.75
C GLU A 106 -11.79 -12.52 -12.48
N THR A 107 -11.76 -11.39 -11.78
CA THR A 107 -11.79 -10.07 -12.42
C THR A 107 -10.57 -9.89 -13.33
N PHE A 108 -9.36 -10.18 -12.85
CA PHE A 108 -8.15 -10.06 -13.66
C PHE A 108 -8.12 -11.05 -14.82
N VAL A 109 -8.50 -12.30 -14.58
CA VAL A 109 -8.59 -13.32 -15.64
C VAL A 109 -9.61 -12.90 -16.69
N GLY A 110 -10.77 -12.40 -16.28
CA GLY A 110 -11.81 -11.91 -17.18
C GLY A 110 -11.34 -10.72 -18.02
N LEU A 111 -10.63 -9.77 -17.42
CA LEU A 111 -10.03 -8.64 -18.14
C LEU A 111 -8.99 -9.10 -19.16
N LEU A 112 -8.07 -9.99 -18.76
CA LEU A 112 -7.05 -10.53 -19.65
C LEU A 112 -7.65 -11.33 -20.81
N ALA A 113 -8.69 -12.13 -20.54
CA ALA A 113 -9.36 -12.92 -21.57
C ALA A 113 -10.14 -12.03 -22.55
N SER A 114 -10.76 -10.95 -22.05
CA SER A 114 -11.63 -10.08 -22.85
C SER A 114 -10.87 -9.04 -23.69
N ASP A 115 -9.66 -8.64 -23.30
CA ASP A 115 -8.85 -7.67 -24.05
C ASP A 115 -8.08 -8.35 -25.20
N PRO A 116 -8.37 -8.03 -26.48
CA PRO A 116 -7.66 -8.61 -27.61
C PRO A 116 -6.16 -8.29 -27.65
N ASN A 117 -5.75 -7.17 -27.04
CA ASN A 117 -4.35 -6.75 -26.96
C ASN A 117 -3.66 -7.23 -25.67
N SER A 118 -4.33 -8.05 -24.87
CA SER A 118 -3.73 -8.58 -23.65
C SER A 118 -2.52 -9.46 -23.97
N ILE A 119 -1.66 -9.64 -22.97
CA ILE A 119 -0.47 -10.50 -23.10
C ILE A 119 -0.84 -11.95 -23.43
N ILE A 120 -2.04 -12.44 -23.10
CA ILE A 120 -2.44 -13.82 -23.40
C ILE A 120 -3.05 -13.97 -24.81
N ASN A 121 -3.54 -12.88 -25.39
CA ASN A 121 -4.19 -12.87 -26.70
C ASN A 121 -3.27 -12.41 -27.84
N THR A 122 -2.19 -11.68 -27.54
CA THR A 122 -1.21 -11.22 -28.54
C THR A 122 -0.27 -12.34 -29.00
N GLN A 123 -0.10 -12.51 -30.32
CA GLN A 123 0.76 -13.56 -30.91
C GLN A 123 2.24 -13.46 -30.50
N GLN A 124 2.70 -12.26 -30.13
CA GLN A 124 4.06 -11.99 -29.67
C GLN A 124 4.41 -12.80 -28.41
N SER A 125 3.47 -13.01 -27.49
CA SER A 125 3.72 -13.77 -26.25
C SER A 125 3.80 -15.28 -26.49
N ARG A 126 3.12 -15.81 -27.50
CA ARG A 126 3.29 -17.20 -27.96
C ARG A 126 4.64 -17.43 -28.63
N ALA A 127 5.16 -16.43 -29.33
CA ALA A 127 6.49 -16.47 -29.95
C ALA A 127 7.64 -16.21 -28.96
N GLN A 128 7.36 -15.52 -27.85
CA GLN A 128 8.29 -15.24 -26.74
C GLN A 128 8.04 -16.15 -25.54
N ALA A 129 7.73 -17.43 -25.75
CA ALA A 129 7.92 -18.45 -24.71
C ALA A 129 9.42 -18.67 -24.47
N SER A 130 10.16 -17.59 -24.17
CA SER A 130 11.44 -17.66 -23.51
C SER A 130 11.13 -18.11 -22.09
N THR A 131 11.70 -19.25 -21.71
CA THR A 131 11.66 -19.73 -20.33
C THR A 131 12.03 -18.58 -19.38
N LEU A 132 11.50 -18.57 -18.16
CA LEU A 132 11.87 -17.55 -17.14
C LEU A 132 13.39 -17.41 -16.99
N ARG A 133 14.13 -18.50 -17.25
CA ARG A 133 15.59 -18.51 -17.28
C ARG A 133 16.17 -17.62 -18.38
N GLN A 134 15.65 -17.68 -19.60
CA GLN A 134 16.11 -16.87 -20.71
C GLN A 134 15.84 -15.37 -20.50
N LEU A 135 14.72 -15.01 -19.88
CA LEU A 135 14.47 -13.62 -19.50
C LEU A 135 15.49 -13.12 -18.46
N PHE A 136 15.82 -13.95 -17.47
CA PHE A 136 16.79 -13.60 -16.43
C PHE A 136 18.22 -13.45 -16.97
N ASP A 137 18.61 -14.36 -17.88
CA ASP A 137 19.91 -14.32 -18.55
C ASP A 137 20.03 -13.04 -19.41
N GLN A 138 18.94 -12.64 -20.10
CA GLN A 138 18.90 -11.43 -20.93
C GLN A 138 19.02 -10.14 -20.09
N ILE A 139 18.36 -10.08 -18.93
CA ILE A 139 18.49 -8.95 -18.00
C ILE A 139 19.92 -8.84 -17.47
N SER A 140 20.53 -9.98 -17.13
CA SER A 140 21.90 -10.03 -16.59
C SER A 140 22.93 -9.54 -17.60
N GLN A 141 22.78 -9.92 -18.87
CA GLN A 141 23.66 -9.46 -19.96
C GLN A 141 23.53 -7.95 -20.23
N ASN A 142 22.32 -7.41 -20.20
CA ASN A 142 22.10 -5.97 -20.39
C ASN A 142 22.70 -5.12 -19.26
N ILE A 143 22.68 -5.60 -18.02
CA ILE A 143 23.32 -4.93 -16.88
C ILE A 143 24.85 -4.91 -17.08
N SER A 144 25.45 -6.01 -17.51
CA SER A 144 26.89 -6.07 -17.80
C SER A 144 27.30 -5.16 -18.97
N ALA A 145 26.47 -5.07 -20.02
CA ALA A 145 26.72 -4.20 -21.17
C ALA A 145 26.66 -2.70 -20.80
N ASN A 146 25.70 -2.29 -19.97
CA ASN A 146 25.63 -0.90 -19.49
C ASN A 146 26.77 -0.55 -18.53
N THR A 147 27.31 -1.52 -17.80
CA THR A 147 28.43 -1.30 -16.86
C THR A 147 29.76 -1.05 -17.60
N GLN A 148 29.90 -1.48 -18.86
CA GLN A 148 31.10 -1.26 -19.68
C GLN A 148 31.05 0.03 -20.52
N SER A 149 29.91 0.72 -20.54
CA SER A 149 29.70 1.92 -21.35
C SER A 149 30.14 3.22 -20.66
N GLU A 150 30.42 3.20 -19.36
CA GLU A 150 31.00 4.34 -18.63
C GLU A 150 32.54 4.24 -18.58
N SER A 151 33.19 4.52 -19.71
CA SER A 151 34.60 4.96 -19.68
C SER A 151 34.68 6.45 -19.33
N PRO A 152 35.62 6.90 -18.48
CA PRO A 152 35.61 8.27 -17.95
C PRO A 152 35.83 9.32 -19.04
N ARG A 153 34.96 10.34 -19.10
CA ARG A 153 35.20 11.57 -19.87
C ARG A 153 36.55 12.16 -19.45
N GLN A 154 37.49 12.26 -20.39
CA GLN A 154 38.75 12.98 -20.18
C GLN A 154 38.46 14.46 -19.93
N VAL A 155 38.78 14.94 -18.73
CA VAL A 155 38.75 16.35 -18.36
C VAL A 155 40.09 16.99 -18.77
N GLN A 156 40.06 17.88 -19.75
CA GLN A 156 41.24 18.66 -20.14
C GLN A 156 41.60 19.68 -19.04
N PRO A 157 42.85 19.77 -18.57
CA PRO A 157 43.23 20.78 -17.57
C PRO A 157 43.39 22.17 -18.21
N ARG A 158 42.75 23.17 -17.61
CA ARG A 158 42.94 24.60 -17.95
C ARG A 158 44.36 25.04 -17.60
N ARG A 159 45.05 25.66 -18.56
CA ARG A 159 46.34 26.32 -18.36
C ARG A 159 46.12 27.74 -17.85
N ASP A 160 46.60 28.04 -16.65
CA ASP A 160 46.78 29.41 -16.16
C ASP A 160 48.20 29.89 -16.49
N GLY A 161 48.29 31.05 -17.15
CA GLY A 161 49.55 31.67 -17.57
C GLY A 161 49.40 33.19 -17.69
N LEU A 162 49.72 33.86 -16.58
CA LEU A 162 50.12 35.27 -16.36
C LEU A 162 50.24 36.21 -17.58
N ALA A 163 49.52 37.33 -17.56
CA ALA A 163 49.97 38.61 -18.15
C ALA A 163 49.24 39.84 -17.56
N GLN A 164 50.07 40.79 -17.13
CA GLN A 164 49.88 42.24 -16.88
C GLN A 164 48.74 42.80 -15.99
N ARG A 165 49.22 43.42 -14.90
CA ARG A 165 48.58 44.49 -14.11
C ARG A 165 48.45 45.77 -14.93
N ASP A 166 47.36 46.52 -14.74
CA ASP A 166 47.44 47.98 -14.73
C ASP A 166 46.30 48.66 -13.93
N ARG A 167 46.74 49.56 -13.03
CA ARG A 167 46.12 50.79 -12.47
C ARG A 167 44.85 50.78 -11.60
N LEU A 168 45.10 50.86 -10.29
CA LEU A 168 44.69 51.90 -9.31
C LEU A 168 43.49 52.83 -9.63
N THR A 169 42.50 52.87 -8.73
CA THR A 169 42.22 54.02 -7.81
C THR A 169 41.18 53.64 -6.73
N PRO A 170 41.25 54.21 -5.51
CA PRO A 170 40.34 53.88 -4.41
C PRO A 170 39.28 54.96 -4.15
N ARG A 171 38.09 54.59 -3.66
CA ARG A 171 37.23 55.52 -2.92
C ARG A 171 36.61 54.91 -1.66
N ARG A 172 36.96 55.59 -0.58
CA ARG A 172 36.64 55.53 0.84
C ARG A 172 35.16 55.84 1.12
N ASN A 173 34.60 55.20 2.16
CA ASN A 173 33.86 55.79 3.29
C ASN A 173 33.09 54.64 4.00
N GLU A 174 33.54 54.15 5.15
CA GLU A 174 33.38 54.72 6.50
C GLU A 174 32.07 54.27 7.19
N GLN A 175 32.25 53.69 8.40
CA GLN A 175 31.32 53.57 9.55
C GLN A 175 30.57 52.24 9.79
N GLU A 176 31.24 51.32 10.52
CA GLU A 176 30.69 50.60 11.69
C GLU A 176 30.69 51.57 12.92
N PRO A 177 30.10 51.32 14.13
CA PRO A 177 29.72 50.03 14.73
C PRO A 177 28.44 49.96 15.62
N ARG A 178 28.07 48.71 15.95
CA ARG A 178 27.59 48.12 17.23
C ARG A 178 26.98 49.01 18.35
N ARG A 179 25.83 48.56 18.89
CA ARG A 179 25.58 48.07 20.29
C ARG A 179 24.06 48.10 20.56
N GLU A 180 23.40 46.99 20.94
CA GLU A 180 23.35 46.30 22.25
C GLU A 180 22.21 46.83 23.15
N ASN A 181 21.47 45.90 23.78
CA ASN A 181 20.66 46.03 25.02
C ASN A 181 19.30 46.77 24.95
N GLN A 182 18.21 46.41 25.67
CA GLN A 182 17.87 45.31 26.59
C GLN A 182 16.37 45.41 26.93
N GLN A 183 15.78 44.32 27.45
CA GLN A 183 14.69 44.30 28.46
C GLN A 183 13.37 45.05 28.21
N SER A 184 12.29 44.26 28.09
CA SER A 184 11.19 44.23 29.09
C SER A 184 9.92 43.68 28.43
N ARG A 185 9.39 42.58 28.95
CA ARG A 185 7.96 42.45 29.27
C ARG A 185 7.65 41.15 29.99
N ASP A 186 7.15 41.35 31.20
CA ASP A 186 6.05 40.63 31.81
C ASP A 186 6.29 39.20 32.30
N GLN A 187 7.06 39.15 33.37
CA GLN A 187 6.89 38.16 34.42
C GLN A 187 5.62 38.49 35.22
N ARG A 188 4.46 38.01 34.75
CA ARG A 188 3.23 37.96 35.54
C ARG A 188 3.35 36.87 36.61
N ARG A 189 3.78 37.28 37.80
CA ARG A 189 3.44 36.60 39.05
C ARG A 189 1.98 36.90 39.37
N ARG A 190 1.13 35.87 39.41
CA ARG A 190 0.05 35.69 40.41
C ARG A 190 -0.62 34.32 40.21
N ASN A 191 -0.71 33.62 41.34
CA ASN A 191 -1.33 32.32 41.65
C ASN A 191 -0.46 31.10 41.44
#